data_AF-A0A016VU63-F1
#
_entry.id   AF-A0A016VU63-F1
#
_cell.length_a   1.000
_cell.length_b   1.000
_cell.length_c   1.000
_cell.angle_alpha   90.00
_cell.angle_beta   90.00
_cell.angle_gamma   90.00
#
_symmetry.space_group_name_H-M   'P 1'
#
loop_
_entity.id
_entity.type
_entity.pdbx_description
1 polymer ?
#
loop_
_entity_poly.entity_id
_entity_poly.type
_entity_poly.pdbx_seq_one_letter_code
_entity_poly.pdbx_strand_id
1 'polypeptide(L)'
;MIQLISLLFLITATRACVPGTGKDSAKITIPFEVPYNESNRTHYENFVKEALNKIASEYGTLRHNNNYVRVTSRSVDGKLVVDVQVEKVGCKYKEIFAEKFKVQMGDHRFNITCPAQ
;
A
#
# COMPACT_ATOMS: atom_id res chain seq x y z
N MET A 1 17.86 -54.07 14.59
CA MET A 1 17.16 -52.77 14.76
C MET A 1 18.22 -51.69 14.97
N ILE A 2 18.61 -50.97 13.91
CA ILE A 2 19.42 -49.76 14.01
C ILE A 2 18.81 -48.71 13.07
N GLN A 3 18.71 -47.50 13.61
CA GLN A 3 17.82 -46.40 13.27
C GLN A 3 18.05 -45.77 11.91
N LEU A 4 16.94 -45.24 11.38
CA LEU A 4 16.83 -44.21 10.37
C LEU A 4 17.87 -43.10 10.52
N ILE A 5 18.49 -42.69 9.42
CA ILE A 5 18.94 -41.30 9.23
C ILE A 5 18.40 -40.82 7.89
N SER A 6 17.24 -40.17 7.96
CA SER A 6 16.63 -39.40 6.89
C SER A 6 17.53 -38.20 6.55
N LEU A 7 18.12 -38.19 5.36
CA LEU A 7 18.66 -36.99 4.73
C LEU A 7 17.63 -36.45 3.74
N LEU A 8 16.60 -35.81 4.28
CA LEU A 8 15.73 -34.93 3.50
C LEU A 8 16.44 -33.58 3.40
N PHE A 9 17.02 -33.34 2.23
CA PHE A 9 17.51 -32.03 1.82
C PHE A 9 16.37 -31.02 1.96
N LEU A 10 16.47 -30.15 2.97
CA LEU A 10 15.71 -28.92 3.07
C LEU A 10 16.14 -28.03 1.92
N ILE A 11 15.40 -28.10 0.82
CA ILE A 11 15.45 -27.08 -0.23
C ILE A 11 14.85 -25.82 0.40
N THR A 12 15.70 -24.98 0.98
CA THR A 12 15.39 -23.58 1.23
C THR A 12 15.08 -22.95 -0.12
N ALA A 13 13.81 -22.96 -0.50
CA ALA A 13 13.30 -22.13 -1.58
C ALA A 13 13.46 -20.68 -1.13
N THR A 14 14.61 -20.10 -1.40
CA THR A 14 14.75 -18.66 -1.49
C THR A 14 13.79 -18.23 -2.59
N ARG A 15 12.57 -17.84 -2.21
CA ARG A 15 11.74 -16.99 -3.08
C ARG A 15 12.55 -15.71 -3.23
N ALA A 16 13.37 -15.70 -4.27
CA ALA A 16 13.99 -14.48 -4.75
C ALA A 16 12.82 -13.56 -5.07
N CYS A 17 12.68 -12.49 -4.27
CA CYS A 17 11.69 -11.46 -4.44
C CYS A 17 11.68 -11.04 -5.91
N VAL A 18 10.72 -11.53 -6.68
CA VAL A 18 10.62 -11.17 -8.10
C VAL A 18 10.22 -9.70 -8.12
N PRO A 19 11.01 -8.80 -8.71
CA PRO A 19 10.69 -7.38 -8.70
C PRO A 19 9.31 -7.17 -9.32
N GLY A 20 8.44 -6.49 -8.57
CA GLY A 20 7.05 -6.26 -8.93
C GLY A 20 6.89 -5.86 -10.40
N THR A 21 6.14 -6.68 -11.14
CA THR A 21 6.08 -6.65 -12.62
C THR A 21 5.22 -5.51 -13.16
N GLY A 22 4.68 -4.64 -12.29
CA GLY A 22 3.64 -3.69 -12.67
C GLY A 22 2.25 -4.33 -12.77
N LYS A 23 2.07 -5.54 -12.23
CA LYS A 23 0.79 -6.26 -12.16
C LYS A 23 0.34 -6.50 -10.72
N ASP A 24 1.06 -5.98 -9.74
CA ASP A 24 0.76 -6.21 -8.34
C ASP A 24 -0.38 -5.29 -7.88
N SER A 25 -1.05 -5.70 -6.81
CA SER A 25 -1.99 -4.86 -6.09
C SER A 25 -1.37 -4.38 -4.79
N ALA A 26 -1.44 -3.08 -4.52
CA ALA A 26 -1.01 -2.48 -3.26
C ALA A 26 -2.21 -1.99 -2.45
N LYS A 27 -2.09 -2.06 -1.12
CA LYS A 27 -3.03 -1.45 -0.18
C LYS A 27 -2.30 -0.40 0.65
N ILE A 28 -2.90 0.77 0.80
CA ILE A 28 -2.46 1.81 1.73
C ILE A 28 -3.55 1.98 2.79
N THR A 29 -3.18 1.98 4.06
CA THR A 29 -4.10 2.25 5.18
C THR A 29 -3.63 3.48 5.93
N ILE A 30 -4.53 4.43 6.12
CA ILE A 30 -4.23 5.76 6.65
C ILE A 30 -5.18 6.05 7.81
N PRO A 31 -4.76 5.81 9.06
CA PRO A 31 -5.55 6.18 10.23
C PRO A 31 -5.50 7.70 10.46
N PHE A 32 -6.65 8.30 10.72
CA PHE A 32 -6.78 9.68 11.13
C PHE A 32 -7.34 9.74 12.57
N GLU A 33 -6.78 10.62 13.39
CA GLU A 33 -7.17 10.80 14.80
C GLU A 33 -8.51 11.55 14.98
N VAL A 34 -9.34 11.58 13.95
CA VAL A 34 -10.64 12.26 13.90
C VAL A 34 -11.79 11.25 14.00
N PRO A 35 -12.96 11.64 14.53
CA PRO A 35 -14.12 10.77 14.54
C PRO A 35 -14.61 10.46 13.12
N TYR A 36 -15.14 9.26 12.91
CA TYR A 36 -15.81 8.92 11.66
C TYR A 36 -17.16 9.64 11.56
N ASN A 37 -17.32 10.48 10.55
CA ASN A 37 -18.60 11.04 10.09
C ASN A 37 -18.50 11.37 8.59
N GLU A 38 -19.63 11.66 7.95
CA GLU A 38 -19.69 11.89 6.49
C GLU A 38 -18.84 13.08 6.02
N SER A 39 -18.74 14.14 6.83
CA SER A 39 -17.95 15.33 6.51
C SER A 39 -16.45 15.02 6.54
N ASN A 40 -15.97 14.41 7.62
CA ASN A 40 -14.60 13.94 7.76
C ASN A 40 -14.26 12.90 6.70
N ARG A 41 -15.16 11.95 6.44
CA ARG A 41 -14.97 10.95 5.37
C ARG A 41 -14.68 11.64 4.05
N THR A 42 -15.58 12.51 3.61
CA THR A 42 -15.47 13.21 2.33
C THR A 42 -14.19 14.05 2.26
N HIS A 43 -13.89 14.79 3.33
CA HIS A 43 -12.70 15.63 3.41
C HIS A 43 -11.41 14.82 3.25
N TYR A 44 -11.24 13.77 4.05
CA TYR A 44 -9.99 13.00 4.06
C TYR A 44 -9.85 12.05 2.87
N GLU A 45 -10.94 11.55 2.29
CA GLU A 45 -10.87 10.83 1.01
C GLU A 45 -10.38 11.75 -0.11
N ASN A 46 -10.87 13.00 -0.16
CA ASN A 46 -10.42 13.96 -1.16
C ASN A 46 -8.97 14.38 -0.93
N PHE A 47 -8.57 14.63 0.32
CA PHE A 47 -7.18 14.89 0.68
C PHE A 47 -6.24 13.78 0.19
N VAL A 48 -6.59 12.51 0.43
CA VAL A 48 -5.79 11.36 -0.03
C VAL A 48 -5.77 11.27 -1.56
N LYS A 49 -6.90 11.50 -2.24
CA LYS A 49 -6.95 11.53 -3.72
C LYS A 49 -6.06 12.64 -4.29
N GLU A 50 -6.08 13.82 -3.70
CA GLU A 50 -5.22 14.94 -4.12
C GLU A 50 -3.74 14.62 -3.96
N ALA A 51 -3.35 14.01 -2.83
CA ALA A 51 -1.98 13.56 -2.61
C ALA A 51 -1.53 12.53 -3.66
N LEU A 52 -2.38 11.55 -3.98
CA LEU A 52 -2.12 10.56 -5.02
C LEU A 52 -1.97 11.21 -6.41
N ASN A 53 -2.86 12.12 -6.76
CA ASN A 53 -2.82 12.83 -8.04
C ASN A 53 -1.56 13.67 -8.20
N LYS A 54 -1.13 14.39 -7.15
CA LYS A 54 0.11 15.17 -7.16
C LYS A 54 1.31 14.28 -7.45
N ILE A 55 1.44 13.14 -6.77
CA ILE A 55 2.55 12.20 -6.99
C ILE A 55 2.53 11.64 -8.41
N ALA A 56 1.37 11.23 -8.91
CA ALA A 56 1.26 10.73 -10.28
C ALA A 56 1.62 11.78 -11.34
N SER A 57 1.35 13.07 -11.05
CA SER A 57 1.66 14.19 -11.94
C SER A 57 3.14 14.58 -11.93
N GLU A 58 3.79 14.51 -10.76
CA GLU A 58 5.18 14.93 -10.57
C GLU A 58 6.18 13.81 -10.91
N TYR A 59 5.80 12.54 -10.70
CA TYR A 59 6.71 11.40 -10.81
C TYR A 59 6.18 10.39 -11.84
N GLY A 60 6.68 10.48 -13.07
CA GLY A 60 6.25 9.63 -14.19
C GLY A 60 6.35 8.12 -13.91
N THR A 61 7.31 7.67 -13.12
CA THR A 61 7.49 6.27 -12.72
C THR A 61 6.42 5.77 -11.76
N LEU A 62 5.74 6.69 -11.04
CA LEU A 62 4.67 6.41 -10.08
C LEU A 62 3.29 6.74 -10.64
N ARG A 63 3.22 7.11 -11.92
CA ARG A 63 1.98 7.39 -12.62
C ARG A 63 1.10 6.15 -12.58
N HIS A 64 -0.14 6.34 -12.14
CA HIS A 64 -1.15 5.30 -12.09
C HIS A 64 -2.34 5.69 -12.96
N ASN A 65 -3.16 4.71 -13.32
CA ASN A 65 -4.46 4.96 -13.92
C ASN A 65 -5.48 5.10 -12.79
N ASN A 66 -6.24 6.19 -12.77
CA ASN A 66 -7.26 6.44 -11.74
C ASN A 66 -8.34 5.35 -11.71
N ASN A 67 -8.58 4.65 -12.82
CA ASN A 67 -9.51 3.51 -12.85
C ASN A 67 -9.02 2.30 -12.04
N TYR A 68 -7.72 2.26 -11.70
CA TYR A 68 -7.11 1.22 -10.87
C TYR A 68 -6.91 1.67 -9.43
N VAL A 69 -7.32 2.89 -9.08
CA VAL A 69 -7.24 3.43 -7.72
C VAL A 69 -8.63 3.49 -7.13
N ARG A 70 -8.82 2.82 -6.00
CA ARG A 70 -10.03 2.93 -5.18
C ARG A 70 -9.68 3.49 -3.83
N VAL A 71 -10.28 4.64 -3.49
CA VAL A 71 -10.17 5.27 -2.17
C VAL A 71 -11.51 5.09 -1.45
N THR A 72 -11.48 4.51 -0.26
CA THR A 72 -12.65 4.25 0.57
C THR A 72 -12.31 4.50 2.02
N SER A 73 -13.30 4.80 2.85
CA SER A 73 -13.10 4.94 4.29
C SER A 73 -13.98 4.00 5.10
N ARG A 74 -13.56 3.75 6.33
CA ARG A 74 -14.32 2.99 7.33
C ARG A 74 -14.08 3.55 8.72
N SER A 75 -14.97 3.18 9.64
CA SER A 75 -14.79 3.43 11.07
C SER A 75 -14.02 2.28 11.70
N VAL A 76 -12.99 2.60 12.48
CA VAL A 76 -12.28 1.66 13.36
C VAL A 76 -12.24 2.30 14.74
N ASP A 77 -12.87 1.66 15.71
CA ASP A 77 -12.97 2.18 17.09
C ASP A 77 -13.50 3.64 17.16
N GLY A 78 -14.45 3.97 16.27
CA GLY A 78 -15.05 5.30 16.15
C GLY A 78 -14.17 6.34 15.43
N LYS A 79 -12.96 5.97 15.01
CA LYS A 79 -12.01 6.81 14.28
C LYS A 79 -12.06 6.55 12.78
N LEU A 80 -11.71 7.57 12.01
CA LEU A 80 -11.66 7.49 10.56
C LEU A 80 -10.39 6.76 10.10
N VAL A 81 -10.57 5.76 9.25
CA VAL A 81 -9.47 5.13 8.51
C VAL A 81 -9.78 5.20 7.02
N VAL A 82 -8.86 5.76 6.24
CA VAL A 82 -8.93 5.76 4.78
C VAL A 82 -8.06 4.62 4.25
N ASP A 83 -8.64 3.77 3.42
CA ASP A 83 -7.97 2.71 2.69
C ASP A 83 -7.88 3.07 1.21
N VAL A 84 -6.70 2.91 0.64
CA VAL A 84 -6.44 3.00 -0.80
C VAL A 84 -6.10 1.61 -1.31
N GLN A 85 -6.80 1.17 -2.34
CA GLN A 85 -6.45 -0.01 -3.12
C GLN A 85 -5.97 0.43 -4.49
N VAL A 86 -4.79 -0.03 -4.90
CA VAL A 86 -4.24 0.28 -6.22
C VAL A 86 -3.86 -1.00 -6.93
N GLU A 87 -4.33 -1.18 -8.16
CA GLU A 87 -3.97 -2.32 -9.01
C GLU A 87 -2.93 -1.94 -10.06
N LYS A 88 -2.22 -2.95 -10.58
CA LYS A 88 -1.22 -2.83 -11.64
C LYS A 88 -0.09 -1.84 -11.30
N VAL A 89 0.41 -1.95 -10.07
CA VAL A 89 1.54 -1.13 -9.60
C VAL A 89 2.81 -1.96 -9.52
N GLY A 90 3.95 -1.28 -9.68
CA GLY A 90 5.26 -1.88 -9.44
C GLY A 90 5.61 -1.77 -7.96
N CYS A 91 5.35 -2.81 -7.17
CA CYS A 91 5.67 -2.81 -5.73
C CYS A 91 7.17 -2.65 -5.43
N LYS A 92 8.05 -2.84 -6.43
CA LYS A 92 9.48 -2.48 -6.36
C LYS A 92 9.73 -0.98 -6.11
N TYR A 93 8.76 -0.11 -6.40
CA TYR A 93 8.85 1.33 -6.15
C TYR A 93 8.19 1.77 -4.83
N LYS A 94 7.83 0.82 -3.95
CA LYS A 94 7.15 1.09 -2.68
C LYS A 94 7.87 2.15 -1.85
N GLU A 95 9.18 2.04 -1.70
CA GLU A 95 9.96 2.96 -0.85
C GLU A 95 9.98 4.38 -1.42
N ILE A 96 10.20 4.51 -2.74
CA ILE A 96 10.15 5.80 -3.44
C ILE A 96 8.75 6.41 -3.31
N PHE A 97 7.71 5.62 -3.54
CA PHE A 97 6.33 6.07 -3.36
C PHE A 97 6.09 6.52 -1.91
N ALA A 98 6.51 5.75 -0.91
CA ALA A 98 6.33 6.08 0.49
C ALA A 98 6.99 7.41 0.86
N GLU A 99 8.21 7.66 0.39
CA GLU A 99 8.92 8.92 0.60
C GLU A 99 8.14 10.11 0.04
N LYS A 100 7.66 10.01 -1.20
CA LYS A 100 6.90 11.11 -1.84
C LYS A 100 5.50 11.27 -1.26
N PHE A 101 4.84 10.15 -0.91
CA PHE A 101 3.54 10.16 -0.26
C PHE A 101 3.61 10.81 1.11
N LYS A 102 4.67 10.58 1.89
CA LYS A 102 4.90 11.28 3.15
C LYS A 102 4.97 12.79 2.99
N VAL A 103 5.65 13.29 1.96
CA VAL A 103 5.74 14.75 1.70
C VAL A 103 4.35 15.36 1.47
N GLN A 104 3.47 14.67 0.73
CA GLN A 104 2.12 15.16 0.46
C GLN A 104 1.15 14.98 1.64
N MET A 105 1.36 13.95 2.46
CA MET A 105 0.52 13.61 3.60
C MET A 105 0.93 14.32 4.90
N GLY A 106 2.11 14.94 4.96
CA GLY A 106 2.62 15.58 6.18
C GLY A 106 2.86 14.58 7.30
N ASP A 107 2.44 14.93 8.52
CA ASP A 107 2.65 14.11 9.72
C ASP A 107 1.65 12.94 9.85
N HIS A 108 0.75 12.76 8.88
CA HIS A 108 -0.20 11.66 8.89
C HIS A 108 0.50 10.31 8.69
N ARG A 109 0.21 9.38 9.60
CA ARG A 109 0.73 8.00 9.52
C ARG A 109 0.03 7.24 8.40
N PHE A 110 0.76 6.37 7.74
CA PHE A 110 0.20 5.44 6.77
C PHE A 110 1.01 4.14 6.75
N ASN A 111 0.38 3.05 6.33
CA ASN A 111 1.03 1.77 6.08
C ASN A 111 0.78 1.33 4.64
N ILE A 112 1.82 0.86 3.95
CA ILE A 112 1.73 0.33 2.59
C ILE A 112 2.01 -1.17 2.63
N THR A 113 1.04 -1.95 2.19
CA THR A 113 1.15 -3.39 2.00
C THR A 113 1.23 -3.71 0.52
N CYS A 114 2.26 -4.46 0.15
CA CYS A 114 2.41 -5.12 -1.14
C CYS A 114 2.40 -6.64 -0.90
N PRO A 115 1.95 -7.47 -1.85
CA PRO A 115 2.10 -8.91 -1.75
C PRO A 115 3.57 -9.29 -1.56
N ALA A 116 3.82 -10.34 -0.78
CA ALA A 116 5.15 -10.89 -0.62
C ALA A 116 5.68 -11.33 -2.00
N GLN A 117 6.84 -10.80 -2.37
CA GLN A 117 7.53 -11.13 -3.62
C GLN A 117 8.34 -12.41 -3.47
#